data_AF-A0A257VAQ5-F1
#
_entry.id   AF-A0A257VAQ5-F1
#
_cell.length_a   1.000
_cell.length_b   1.000
_cell.length_c   1.000
_cell.angle_alpha   90.00
_cell.angle_beta   90.00
_cell.angle_gamma   90.00
#
_symmetry.space_group_name_H-M   'P 1'
#
loop_
_entity.id
_entity.type
_entity.pdbx_description
1 polymer ?
#
loop_
_entity_poly.entity_id
_entity_poly.type
_entity_poly.pdbx_seq_one_letter_code
_entity_poly.pdbx_strand_id
1 'polypeptide(L)'
;MRLELRCLPALALALASCATVPSVADREFRSGDYAAAAAAYEEALRTDPKARDNPALGLRLGLSYARPGTPAHDPVRAAAVLRDLETRFPKTPEARQAALLLPQIDYEADLEGAAAVTAARIAELQQALARSQRETRALDAAVKTETEQVQRLKALLAEREAQLRRVRDELEQLKRIDLERAP
;
A
#
# COMPACT_ATOMS: atom_id res chain seq x y z
N MET A 1 -16.13 -68.06 28.94
CA MET A 1 -17.45 -67.62 28.47
C MET A 1 -17.38 -66.15 28.12
N ARG A 2 -17.52 -65.82 26.84
CA ARG A 2 -17.60 -64.46 26.31
C ARG A 2 -19.05 -64.00 26.39
N LEU A 3 -19.30 -62.81 26.92
CA LEU A 3 -20.56 -62.09 26.78
C LEU A 3 -20.20 -60.66 26.39
N GLU A 4 -20.36 -60.37 25.11
CA GLU A 4 -20.48 -59.01 24.60
C GLU A 4 -21.85 -58.47 24.99
N LEU A 5 -21.91 -57.24 25.49
CA LEU A 5 -23.13 -56.43 25.44
C LEU A 5 -22.78 -55.06 24.87
N ARG A 6 -23.08 -54.91 23.58
CA ARG A 6 -23.24 -53.64 22.88
C ARG A 6 -24.51 -52.97 23.41
N CYS A 7 -24.45 -51.68 23.79
CA CYS A 7 -25.61 -50.79 23.74
C CYS A 7 -25.19 -49.30 23.87
N LEU A 8 -25.23 -48.64 22.71
CA LEU A 8 -25.68 -47.26 22.44
C LEU A 8 -24.90 -46.03 22.98
N PRO A 9 -24.62 -45.04 22.11
CA PRO A 9 -24.08 -43.74 22.48
C PRO A 9 -25.22 -42.81 22.91
N ALA A 10 -25.23 -42.41 24.18
CA ALA A 10 -26.10 -41.35 24.67
C ALA A 10 -25.48 -39.98 24.31
N LEU A 11 -25.88 -39.46 23.14
CA LEU A 11 -26.55 -38.16 23.04
C LEU A 11 -26.01 -37.03 23.94
N ALA A 12 -24.76 -36.60 23.73
CA ALA A 12 -24.34 -35.25 24.11
C ALA A 12 -24.74 -34.27 22.98
N LEU A 13 -26.06 -34.12 22.80
CA LEU A 13 -26.63 -33.13 21.90
C LEU A 13 -26.31 -31.76 22.46
N ALA A 14 -25.51 -31.03 21.71
CA ALA A 14 -25.39 -29.59 21.67
C ALA A 14 -26.54 -28.88 22.41
N LEU A 15 -26.21 -28.29 23.56
CA LEU A 15 -26.88 -27.09 24.05
C LEU A 15 -26.52 -25.96 23.08
N ALA A 16 -27.03 -26.05 21.85
CA ALA A 16 -27.15 -24.93 20.94
C ALA A 16 -28.15 -23.99 21.59
N SER A 17 -27.62 -23.10 22.43
CA SER A 17 -28.32 -21.95 22.96
C SER A 17 -29.15 -21.35 21.84
N CYS A 18 -30.48 -21.40 21.97
CA CYS A 18 -31.45 -20.71 21.12
C CYS A 18 -31.36 -19.18 21.32
N ALA A 19 -30.15 -18.63 21.33
CA ALA A 19 -29.94 -17.24 21.06
C ALA A 19 -30.14 -17.12 19.55
N THR A 20 -31.30 -16.62 19.14
CA THR A 20 -31.52 -16.25 17.73
C THR A 20 -30.35 -15.36 17.29
N VAL A 21 -29.78 -15.59 16.11
CA VAL A 21 -28.57 -14.90 15.62
C VAL A 21 -28.59 -13.36 15.84
N PRO A 22 -29.73 -12.65 15.71
CA PRO A 22 -29.83 -11.22 16.06
C PRO A 22 -29.46 -10.87 17.51
N SER A 23 -29.72 -11.76 18.48
CA SER A 23 -29.43 -11.55 19.90
C SER A 23 -27.93 -11.64 20.24
N VAL A 24 -27.18 -12.45 19.50
CA VAL A 24 -25.71 -12.51 19.61
C VAL A 24 -25.10 -11.25 19.02
N ALA A 25 -25.51 -10.89 17.80
CA ALA A 25 -25.00 -9.70 17.12
C ALA A 25 -25.27 -8.41 17.93
N ASP A 26 -26.47 -8.27 18.50
CA ASP A 26 -26.82 -7.13 19.36
C ASP A 26 -25.99 -7.06 20.64
N ARG A 27 -25.57 -8.21 21.20
CA ARG A 27 -24.68 -8.24 22.36
C ARG A 27 -23.30 -7.73 21.99
N GLU A 28 -22.72 -8.25 20.91
CA GLU A 28 -21.40 -7.83 20.45
C GLU A 28 -21.39 -6.34 20.09
N PHE A 29 -22.43 -5.87 19.39
CA PHE A 29 -22.58 -4.46 19.05
C PHE A 29 -22.60 -3.55 20.28
N ARG A 30 -23.32 -3.93 21.34
CA ARG A 30 -23.39 -3.16 22.60
C ARG A 30 -22.09 -3.21 23.40
N SER A 31 -21.32 -4.29 23.25
CA SER A 31 -20.01 -4.43 23.90
C SER A 31 -18.92 -3.60 23.21
N GLY A 32 -19.18 -3.09 22.00
CA GLY A 32 -18.22 -2.35 21.19
C GLY A 32 -17.36 -3.24 20.30
N ASP A 33 -17.58 -4.56 20.28
CA ASP A 33 -16.96 -5.46 19.31
C ASP A 33 -17.72 -5.40 17.97
N TYR A 34 -17.48 -4.31 17.24
CA TYR A 34 -18.13 -4.06 15.94
C TYR A 34 -17.72 -5.07 14.88
N ALA A 35 -16.55 -5.71 15.01
CA ALA A 35 -16.11 -6.74 14.08
C ALA A 35 -16.90 -8.04 14.25
N ALA A 36 -17.02 -8.52 15.48
CA ALA A 36 -17.87 -9.67 15.78
C ALA A 36 -19.35 -9.39 15.48
N ALA A 37 -19.82 -8.17 15.78
CA ALA A 37 -21.17 -7.74 15.48
C ALA A 37 -21.48 -7.76 13.97
N ALA A 38 -20.61 -7.16 13.15
CA ALA A 38 -20.77 -7.14 11.70
C ALA A 38 -20.86 -8.56 11.14
N ALA A 39 -19.93 -9.45 11.52
CA ALA A 39 -19.93 -10.84 11.08
C ALA A 39 -21.22 -11.59 11.47
N ALA A 40 -21.72 -11.39 12.70
CA ALA A 40 -22.94 -12.01 13.17
C ALA A 40 -24.20 -11.46 12.48
N TYR A 41 -24.26 -10.17 12.18
CA TYR A 41 -25.36 -9.57 11.40
C TYR A 41 -25.38 -10.07 9.96
N GLU A 42 -24.21 -10.24 9.33
CA GLU A 42 -24.13 -10.81 7.99
C GLU A 42 -24.57 -12.27 7.94
N GLU A 43 -24.18 -13.06 8.93
CA GLU A 43 -24.66 -14.44 9.08
C GLU A 43 -26.19 -14.45 9.17
N ALA A 44 -26.77 -13.58 10.02
CA ALA A 44 -28.22 -13.47 10.16
C ALA A 44 -28.90 -13.14 8.83
N LEU A 45 -28.38 -12.15 8.08
CA LEU A 45 -28.91 -11.79 6.76
C LEU A 45 -28.78 -12.93 5.73
N ARG A 46 -27.79 -13.80 5.89
CA ARG A 46 -27.59 -14.96 5.01
C ARG A 46 -28.57 -16.08 5.33
N THR A 47 -28.74 -16.40 6.61
CA THR A 47 -29.45 -17.59 7.07
C THR A 47 -30.94 -17.37 7.35
N ASP A 48 -31.34 -16.16 7.72
CA ASP A 48 -32.71 -15.85 8.11
C ASP A 48 -33.34 -14.80 7.16
N PRO A 49 -34.33 -15.19 6.33
CA PRO A 49 -35.07 -14.26 5.49
C PRO A 49 -35.71 -13.11 6.29
N LYS A 50 -36.19 -13.35 7.52
CA LYS A 50 -36.81 -12.31 8.35
C LYS A 50 -35.80 -11.25 8.81
N ALA A 51 -34.53 -11.62 8.92
CA ALA A 51 -33.46 -10.68 9.23
C ALA A 51 -33.29 -9.65 8.10
N ARG A 52 -33.54 -10.02 6.84
CA ARG A 52 -33.51 -9.09 5.70
C ARG A 52 -34.61 -8.06 5.76
N ASP A 53 -35.75 -8.40 6.35
CA ASP A 53 -36.89 -7.51 6.53
C ASP A 53 -36.80 -6.64 7.81
N ASN A 54 -35.69 -6.72 8.54
CA ASN A 54 -35.48 -5.97 9.77
C ASN A 54 -34.61 -4.72 9.54
N PRO A 55 -35.20 -3.50 9.49
CA PRO A 55 -34.45 -2.27 9.23
C PRO A 55 -33.45 -1.94 10.35
N ALA A 56 -33.73 -2.32 11.60
CA ALA A 56 -32.80 -2.10 12.72
C ALA A 56 -31.51 -2.91 12.58
N LEU A 57 -31.59 -4.09 11.97
CA LEU A 57 -30.42 -4.90 11.70
C LEU A 57 -29.54 -4.24 10.63
N GLY A 58 -30.15 -3.78 9.53
CA GLY A 58 -29.44 -3.05 8.47
C GLY A 58 -28.72 -1.81 9.00
N LEU A 59 -29.39 -1.02 9.86
CA LEU A 59 -28.78 0.14 10.48
C LEU A 59 -27.57 -0.23 11.35
N ARG A 60 -27.71 -1.22 12.24
CA ARG A 60 -26.62 -1.64 13.14
C ARG A 60 -25.43 -2.24 12.39
N LEU A 61 -25.69 -2.98 11.31
CA LEU A 61 -24.65 -3.47 10.42
C LEU A 61 -23.90 -2.30 9.76
N GLY A 62 -24.63 -1.33 9.21
CA GLY A 62 -24.02 -0.11 8.64
C GLY A 62 -23.18 0.66 9.66
N LEU A 63 -23.67 0.83 10.89
CA LEU A 63 -22.92 1.46 11.97
C LEU A 63 -21.68 0.68 12.42
N SER A 64 -21.73 -0.65 12.34
CA SER A 64 -20.56 -1.49 12.66
C SER A 64 -19.45 -1.27 11.63
N TYR A 65 -19.82 -1.16 10.35
CA TYR A 65 -18.88 -0.84 9.27
C TYR A 65 -18.38 0.61 9.32
N ALA A 66 -19.20 1.55 9.78
CA ALA A 66 -18.84 2.97 9.81
C ALA A 66 -17.87 3.33 10.95
N ARG A 67 -17.55 2.41 11.88
CA ARG A 67 -16.81 2.74 13.09
C ARG A 67 -15.29 2.77 12.86
N PRO A 68 -14.64 3.95 12.92
CA PRO A 68 -13.20 4.06 12.71
C PRO A 68 -12.40 3.33 13.79
N GLY A 69 -11.23 2.81 13.38
CA GLY A 69 -10.29 2.13 14.29
C GLY A 69 -10.67 0.70 14.66
N THR A 70 -11.70 0.14 14.02
CA THR A 70 -12.09 -1.27 14.20
C THR A 70 -11.64 -2.09 12.99
N PRO A 71 -11.40 -3.40 13.15
CA PRO A 71 -11.08 -4.28 12.01
C PRO A 71 -12.20 -4.39 10.97
N ALA A 72 -13.44 -4.07 11.36
CA ALA A 72 -14.57 -4.02 10.45
C ALA A 72 -14.77 -2.64 9.82
N HIS A 73 -13.94 -1.64 10.12
CA HIS A 73 -14.09 -0.32 9.51
C HIS A 73 -14.00 -0.41 7.98
N ASP A 74 -15.09 -0.08 7.31
CA ASP A 74 -15.21 -0.03 5.86
C ASP A 74 -16.35 0.96 5.51
N PRO A 75 -16.03 2.25 5.31
CA PRO A 75 -17.05 3.28 5.11
C PRO A 75 -17.80 3.09 3.78
N VAL A 76 -17.19 2.45 2.78
CA VAL A 76 -17.84 2.13 1.50
C VAL A 76 -18.94 1.08 1.71
N ARG A 77 -18.64 0.01 2.45
CA ARG A 77 -19.64 -1.00 2.81
C ARG A 77 -20.71 -0.45 3.73
N ALA A 78 -20.34 0.40 4.68
CA ALA A 78 -21.30 1.10 5.55
C ALA A 78 -22.31 1.89 4.72
N ALA A 79 -21.84 2.74 3.80
CA ALA A 79 -22.70 3.54 2.93
C ALA A 79 -23.59 2.66 2.04
N ALA A 80 -23.06 1.56 1.49
CA ALA A 80 -23.85 0.63 0.68
C ALA A 80 -25.03 0.02 1.46
N VAL A 81 -24.79 -0.46 2.68
CA VAL A 81 -25.82 -1.05 3.55
C VAL A 81 -26.88 0.00 3.94
N LEU A 82 -26.44 1.22 4.26
CA LEU A 82 -27.34 2.29 4.68
C LEU A 82 -28.19 2.83 3.52
N ARG A 83 -27.66 2.92 2.29
CA ARG A 83 -28.45 3.26 1.09
C ARG A 83 -29.46 2.17 0.73
N ASP A 84 -29.10 0.90 0.89
CA ASP A 84 -30.04 -0.21 0.73
C ASP A 84 -31.20 -0.11 1.74
N LEU A 85 -30.89 0.23 2.99
CA LEU A 85 -31.88 0.48 4.04
C LEU A 85 -32.85 1.62 3.67
N GLU A 86 -32.35 2.75 3.16
CA GLU A 86 -33.22 3.84 2.67
C GLU A 86 -34.12 3.41 1.52
N THR A 87 -33.56 2.63 0.58
CA THR A 87 -34.27 2.20 -0.62
C THR A 87 -35.38 1.20 -0.27
N ARG A 88 -35.11 0.24 0.61
CA ARG A 88 -36.07 -0.81 0.98
C ARG A 88 -37.06 -0.38 2.06
N PHE A 89 -36.67 0.52 2.96
CA PHE A 89 -37.49 0.91 4.12
C PHE A 89 -37.62 2.43 4.33
N PRO A 90 -38.01 3.21 3.30
CA PRO A 90 -37.88 4.67 3.30
C PRO A 90 -38.66 5.41 4.39
N LYS A 91 -39.70 4.79 4.98
CA LYS A 91 -40.57 5.40 6.00
C LYS A 91 -40.16 5.09 7.44
N THR A 92 -39.15 4.24 7.63
CA THR A 92 -38.72 3.78 8.96
C THR A 92 -37.87 4.82 9.68
N PRO A 93 -37.88 4.85 11.02
CA PRO A 93 -36.95 5.66 11.80
C PRO A 93 -35.48 5.38 11.45
N GLU A 94 -35.14 4.12 11.18
CA GLU A 94 -33.80 3.66 10.84
C GLU A 94 -33.33 4.23 9.50
N ALA A 95 -34.20 4.25 8.48
CA ALA A 95 -33.87 4.90 7.20
C ALA A 95 -33.65 6.41 7.37
N ARG A 96 -34.43 7.09 8.23
CA ARG A 96 -34.17 8.51 8.54
C ARG A 96 -32.83 8.71 9.26
N GLN A 97 -32.44 7.80 10.14
CA GLN A 97 -31.13 7.85 10.79
C GLN A 97 -30.00 7.60 9.79
N ALA A 98 -30.15 6.63 8.89
CA ALA A 98 -29.23 6.39 7.79
C ALA A 98 -29.02 7.63 6.93
N ALA A 99 -30.11 8.31 6.55
CA ALA A 99 -30.08 9.54 5.75
C ALA A 99 -29.26 10.67 6.38
N LEU A 100 -29.29 10.76 7.71
CA LEU A 100 -28.52 11.77 8.44
C LEU A 100 -27.04 11.42 8.53
N LEU A 101 -26.68 10.13 8.51
CA LEU A 101 -25.31 9.66 8.66
C LEU A 101 -24.57 9.51 7.33
N LEU A 102 -25.29 9.17 6.25
CA LEU A 102 -24.72 8.91 4.93
C LEU A 102 -23.79 10.02 4.41
N PRO A 103 -24.13 11.33 4.49
CA PRO A 103 -23.24 12.37 4.01
C PRO A 103 -21.88 12.39 4.72
N GLN A 104 -21.85 12.08 6.02
CA GLN A 104 -20.60 12.01 6.77
C GLN A 104 -19.78 10.76 6.38
N ILE A 105 -20.44 9.60 6.27
CA ILE A 105 -19.77 8.35 5.90
C ILE A 105 -19.20 8.45 4.48
N ASP A 106 -19.93 9.06 3.55
CA ASP A 106 -19.46 9.29 2.18
C ASP A 106 -18.26 10.23 2.16
N TYR A 107 -18.30 11.31 2.94
CA TYR A 107 -17.16 12.21 3.09
C TYR A 107 -15.92 11.51 3.66
N GLU A 108 -16.10 10.63 4.66
CA GLU A 108 -15.01 9.83 5.22
C GLU A 108 -14.44 8.84 4.19
N ALA A 109 -15.28 8.15 3.42
CA ALA A 109 -14.85 7.25 2.35
C ALA A 109 -14.05 7.99 1.27
N ASP A 110 -14.52 9.17 0.85
CA ASP A 110 -13.85 10.01 -0.15
C ASP A 110 -12.49 10.49 0.35
N LEU A 111 -12.40 10.90 1.62
CA LEU A 111 -11.14 11.30 2.25
C LEU A 111 -10.14 10.14 2.32
N GLU A 112 -10.57 8.95 2.71
CA GLU A 112 -9.73 7.76 2.75
C GLU A 112 -9.23 7.37 1.35
N GLY A 113 -10.11 7.44 0.35
CA GLY A 113 -9.76 7.23 -1.05
C GLY A 113 -8.73 8.24 -1.56
N ALA A 114 -8.95 9.54 -1.30
CA ALA A 114 -8.02 10.60 -1.67
C ALA A 114 -6.66 10.47 -0.95
N ALA A 115 -6.67 10.04 0.31
CA ALA A 115 -5.47 9.78 1.09
C ALA A 115 -4.67 8.61 0.49
N ALA A 116 -5.33 7.52 0.10
CA ALA A 116 -4.69 6.37 -0.54
C ALA A 116 -4.05 6.74 -1.89
N VAL A 117 -4.76 7.49 -2.73
CA VAL A 117 -4.22 7.99 -4.01
C VAL A 117 -3.01 8.90 -3.79
N THR A 118 -3.12 9.81 -2.81
CA THR A 118 -2.02 10.72 -2.46
C THR A 118 -0.80 9.95 -1.95
N ALA A 119 -0.99 8.96 -1.08
CA ALA A 119 0.07 8.11 -0.58
C ALA A 119 0.78 7.34 -1.70
N ALA A 120 0.02 6.79 -2.67
CA ALA A 120 0.59 6.13 -3.84
C ALA A 120 1.44 7.10 -4.69
N ARG A 121 0.96 8.33 -4.89
CA ARG A 121 1.72 9.36 -5.63
C ARG A 121 3.01 9.78 -4.92
N ILE A 122 2.97 9.89 -3.59
CA ILE A 122 4.17 10.17 -2.78
C ILE A 122 5.20 9.05 -2.96
N ALA A 123 4.78 7.79 -2.90
CA ALA A 123 5.68 6.64 -3.08
C ALA A 123 6.32 6.64 -4.48
N GLU A 124 5.55 6.93 -5.53
CA GLU A 124 6.05 7.04 -6.90
C GLU A 124 7.10 8.16 -7.03
N LEU A 125 6.82 9.35 -6.49
CA LEU A 125 7.74 10.48 -6.52
C LEU A 125 9.04 10.19 -5.74
N GLN A 126 8.95 9.49 -4.61
CA GLN A 126 10.12 9.07 -3.85
C GLN A 126 11.01 8.11 -4.65
N GLN A 127 10.41 7.17 -5.39
CA GLN A 127 11.16 6.25 -6.26
C GLN A 127 11.83 7.00 -7.42
N ALA A 128 11.12 7.94 -8.05
CA ALA A 128 11.65 8.76 -9.13
C ALA A 128 12.83 9.62 -8.63
N LEU A 129 12.69 10.24 -7.45
CA LEU A 129 13.76 11.02 -6.83
C LEU A 129 14.99 10.15 -6.52
N ALA A 130 14.78 8.95 -5.96
CA ALA A 130 15.88 8.02 -5.68
C ALA A 130 16.61 7.58 -6.95
N ARG A 131 15.88 7.38 -8.06
CA ARG A 131 16.49 7.08 -9.37
C ARG A 131 17.33 8.25 -9.87
N SER A 132 16.75 9.45 -9.88
CA SER A 132 17.46 10.67 -10.32
C SER A 132 18.72 10.92 -9.49
N GLN A 133 18.66 10.75 -8.17
CA GLN A 133 19.84 10.89 -7.30
C GLN A 133 20.94 9.88 -7.62
N ARG A 134 20.60 8.64 -8.01
CA ARG A 134 21.58 7.63 -8.43
C ARG A 134 22.22 8.03 -9.77
N GLU A 135 21.43 8.53 -10.71
CA GLU A 135 21.92 9.01 -12.00
C GLU A 135 22.87 10.19 -11.82
N THR A 136 22.52 11.18 -10.99
CA THR A 136 23.42 12.31 -10.67
C THR A 136 24.73 11.83 -10.08
N ARG A 137 24.70 10.91 -9.12
CA ARG A 137 25.94 10.35 -8.52
C ARG A 137 26.78 9.57 -9.54
N ALA A 138 26.15 8.84 -10.45
CA ALA A 138 26.85 8.11 -11.50
C ALA A 138 27.51 9.08 -12.50
N LEU A 139 26.80 10.14 -12.90
CA LEU A 139 27.35 11.18 -13.77
C LEU A 139 28.50 11.93 -13.08
N ASP A 140 28.37 12.28 -11.81
CA ASP A 140 29.45 12.92 -11.05
C ASP A 140 30.71 12.04 -11.01
N ALA A 141 30.55 10.73 -10.81
CA ALA A 141 31.67 9.79 -10.83
C ALA A 141 32.30 9.65 -12.23
N ALA A 142 31.48 9.65 -13.28
CA ALA A 142 31.95 9.61 -14.67
C ALA A 142 32.74 10.87 -15.02
N VAL A 143 32.20 12.06 -14.71
CA VAL A 143 32.86 13.35 -14.92
C VAL A 143 34.20 13.41 -14.19
N LYS A 144 34.27 12.92 -12.96
CA LYS A 144 35.54 12.85 -12.21
C LYS A 144 36.56 11.94 -12.92
N THR A 145 36.13 10.77 -13.37
CA THR A 145 36.98 9.82 -14.09
C THR A 145 37.52 10.41 -15.39
N GLU A 146 36.64 11.02 -16.19
CA GLU A 146 37.04 11.68 -17.44
C GLU A 146 37.99 12.85 -17.19
N THR A 147 37.75 13.64 -16.13
CA THR A 147 38.63 14.73 -15.73
C THR A 147 40.04 14.22 -15.40
N GLU A 148 40.15 13.12 -14.66
CA GLU A 148 41.43 12.47 -14.36
C GLU A 148 42.12 11.95 -15.63
N GLN A 149 41.37 11.35 -16.56
CA GLN A 149 41.91 10.91 -17.86
C GLN A 149 42.43 12.08 -18.69
N VAL A 150 41.68 13.17 -18.78
CA VAL A 150 42.09 14.39 -19.49
C VAL A 150 43.39 14.95 -18.89
N GLN A 151 43.52 14.98 -17.57
CA GLN A 151 44.75 15.42 -16.91
C GLN A 151 45.95 14.52 -17.23
N ARG A 152 45.76 13.19 -17.23
CA ARG A 152 46.80 12.23 -17.62
C ARG A 152 47.24 12.41 -19.07
N LEU A 153 46.28 12.56 -19.99
CA LEU A 153 46.58 12.78 -21.41
C LEU A 153 47.31 14.09 -21.64
N LYS A 154 46.93 15.16 -20.93
CA LYS A 154 47.66 16.44 -20.97
C LYS A 154 49.11 16.30 -20.49
N ALA A 155 49.34 15.56 -19.41
CA ALA A 155 50.70 15.30 -18.90
C ALA A 155 51.55 14.51 -19.92
N LEU A 156 50.99 13.46 -20.52
CA LEU A 156 51.67 12.68 -21.55
C LEU A 156 51.99 13.51 -22.80
N LEU A 157 51.06 14.36 -23.23
CA LEU A 157 51.27 15.26 -24.36
C LEU A 157 52.44 16.21 -24.07
N ALA A 158 52.47 16.84 -22.90
CA ALA A 158 53.55 17.73 -22.48
C ALA A 158 54.91 17.01 -22.43
N GLU A 159 54.95 15.77 -21.94
CA GLU A 159 56.17 14.96 -21.94
C GLU A 159 56.66 14.67 -23.37
N ARG A 160 55.76 14.28 -24.28
CA ARG A 160 56.10 14.00 -25.68
C ARG A 160 56.57 15.24 -26.42
N GLU A 161 55.94 16.39 -26.18
CA GLU A 161 56.40 17.68 -26.72
C GLU A 161 57.83 18.02 -26.24
N ALA A 162 58.14 17.77 -24.96
CA ALA A 162 59.49 17.98 -24.43
C ALA A 162 60.52 17.02 -25.07
N GLN A 163 60.16 15.75 -25.27
CA GLN A 163 61.01 14.77 -25.97
C GLN A 163 61.29 15.19 -27.42
N LEU A 164 60.26 15.62 -28.15
CA LEU A 164 60.40 16.10 -29.52
C LEU A 164 61.33 17.32 -29.62
N ARG A 165 61.23 18.25 -28.66
CA ARG A 165 62.16 19.38 -28.58
C ARG A 165 63.60 18.92 -28.41
N ARG A 166 63.86 18.00 -27.46
CA ARG A 166 65.22 17.44 -27.25
C ARG A 166 65.77 16.76 -28.50
N VAL A 167 65.01 15.86 -29.11
CA VAL A 167 65.44 15.15 -30.32
C VAL A 167 65.70 16.12 -31.48
N ARG A 168 64.89 17.17 -31.60
CA ARG A 168 65.12 18.23 -32.58
C ARG A 168 66.42 18.99 -32.31
N ASP A 169 66.69 19.37 -31.06
CA ASP A 169 67.91 20.08 -30.68
C ASP A 169 69.16 19.22 -30.93
N GLU A 170 69.08 17.92 -30.62
CA GLU A 170 70.13 16.93 -30.93
C GLU A 170 70.39 16.79 -32.44
N LEU A 171 69.32 16.74 -33.25
CA LEU A 171 69.42 16.74 -34.71
C LEU A 171 70.06 18.02 -35.26
N GLU A 172 69.69 19.18 -34.73
CA GLU A 172 70.29 20.46 -35.12
C GLU A 172 71.78 20.52 -34.74
N GLN A 173 72.18 19.97 -33.59
CA GLN A 173 73.58 19.82 -33.19
C GLN A 173 74.37 18.90 -34.12
N LEU A 174 73.85 17.70 -34.41
CA LEU A 174 74.48 16.76 -35.33
C LEU A 174 74.69 17.40 -36.72
N LYS A 175 73.67 18.10 -37.23
CA LYS A 175 73.75 18.81 -38.50
C LYS A 175 74.85 19.87 -38.51
N ARG A 176 75.05 20.61 -37.41
CA ARG A 176 76.15 21.60 -37.30
C ARG A 176 77.52 20.91 -37.37
N ILE A 177 77.68 19.80 -36.65
CA ILE A 177 78.93 19.03 -36.64
C ILE A 177 79.26 18.51 -38.05
N ASP A 178 78.27 17.99 -38.77
CA ASP A 178 78.46 17.47 -40.13
C ASP A 178 78.80 18.59 -41.13
N LEU A 179 78.20 19.78 -41.00
CA LEU A 179 78.52 20.94 -41.83
C LEU A 179 79.92 21.51 -41.55
N GLU A 180 80.43 21.40 -40.33
CA GLU A 180 81.81 21.80 -39.98
C GLU A 180 82.86 20.78 -40.42
N ARG A 181 82.48 19.53 -40.71
CA ARG A 181 83.36 18.44 -41.14
C ARG A 181 83.38 18.19 -42.65
N ALA A 182 82.51 18.86 -43.42
CA ALA A 182 82.53 18.79 -44.87
C ALA A 182 83.63 19.73 -45.44
N PRO A 183 84.61 19.22 -46.23
CA PRO A 183 85.69 20.01 -46.82
C PRO A 183 85.24 20.90 -47.99
#